data_AF-A0A497CRS0-F1
#
_entry.id   AF-A0A497CRS0-F1
#
_cell.length_a   1.000
_cell.length_b   1.000
_cell.length_c   1.000
_cell.angle_alpha   90.00
_cell.angle_beta   90.00
_cell.angle_gamma   90.00
#
_symmetry.space_group_name_H-M   'P 1'
#
loop_
_entity.id
_entity.type
_entity.pdbx_description
1 polymer ?
#
loop_
_entity_poly.entity_id
_entity_poly.type
_entity_poly.pdbx_seq_one_letter_code
_entity_poly.pdbx_strand_id
1 'polypeptide(L)'
;MKKRNGFGIAKSLIVSLNIAVVVALAFSLLANQIPPSVSTLFAVFGLLYPVILIVNVLFIIFWILFRSKLFVISLLVVLFGLSNLLQNVQISFPKSDQVPDHAIHLISYNVERFGLSVSEERFRSTRENVLQFLKDENPGIICLQEYHGKGKTLYEPLQEIKKELGAISYYYESYFNPRYQQLTGLVIFSKYRAVGMGKLKFDGSRTFGISTDFIIHGDTVRVYNIHLSSIQLKPADIDFVVNPGQDKEEMRSHALKIYSKLSEAFKLREQQMLFLVDKI
;
A
#
# COMPACT_ATOMS: atom_id res chain seq x y z
N MET A 1 29.69 -32.99 39.85
CA MET A 1 28.63 -31.97 39.74
C MET A 1 29.01 -30.89 38.71
N LYS A 2 28.56 -31.00 37.46
CA LYS A 2 28.65 -29.92 36.45
C LYS A 2 27.42 -30.00 35.52
N LYS A 3 26.29 -29.45 35.96
CA LYS A 3 25.10 -29.17 35.14
C LYS A 3 24.45 -27.88 35.64
N ARG A 4 25.08 -26.74 35.37
CA ARG A 4 24.53 -25.40 35.72
C ARG A 4 24.67 -24.34 34.61
N ASN A 5 25.39 -24.63 33.51
CA ASN A 5 25.71 -23.62 32.49
C ASN A 5 24.63 -23.43 31.42
N GLY A 6 23.84 -24.47 31.09
CA GLY A 6 22.87 -24.41 29.99
C GLY A 6 21.69 -23.43 30.23
N PHE A 7 21.20 -23.36 31.47
CA PHE A 7 20.07 -22.50 31.82
C PHE A 7 20.41 -21.00 31.75
N GLY A 8 21.64 -20.63 32.12
CA GLY A 8 22.12 -19.24 32.02
C GLY A 8 22.30 -18.79 30.57
N ILE A 9 22.85 -19.65 29.72
CA ILE A 9 23.06 -19.37 28.29
C ILE A 9 21.71 -19.22 27.57
N ALA A 10 20.77 -20.13 27.78
CA ALA A 10 19.44 -20.04 27.18
C ALA A 10 18.70 -18.77 27.60
N LYS A 11 18.74 -18.42 28.89
CA LYS A 11 18.15 -17.17 29.37
C LYS A 11 18.82 -15.94 28.72
N SER A 12 20.14 -15.91 28.65
CA SER A 12 20.87 -14.81 28.00
C SER A 12 20.48 -14.66 26.54
N LEU A 13 20.33 -15.76 25.80
CA LEU A 13 19.91 -15.74 24.40
C LEU A 13 18.50 -15.15 24.23
N ILE A 14 17.55 -15.58 25.08
CA ILE A 14 16.16 -15.08 25.04
C ILE A 14 16.11 -13.58 25.39
N VAL A 15 16.91 -13.14 26.35
CA VAL A 15 17.04 -11.71 26.69
C VAL A 15 17.59 -10.92 25.51
N SER A 16 18.65 -11.40 24.87
CA SER A 16 19.23 -10.75 23.69
C SER A 16 18.23 -10.66 22.53
N LEU A 17 17.45 -11.72 22.30
CA LEU A 17 16.41 -11.72 21.28
C LEU A 17 15.30 -10.70 21.60
N ASN A 18 14.87 -10.63 22.87
CA ASN A 18 13.89 -9.62 23.29
C ASN A 18 14.42 -8.20 23.05
N ILE A 19 15.67 -7.91 23.43
CA ILE A 19 16.29 -6.61 23.19
C ILE A 19 16.34 -6.29 21.69
N ALA A 20 16.72 -7.25 20.84
CA ALA A 20 16.75 -7.07 19.40
C ALA A 20 15.35 -6.72 18.83
N VAL A 21 14.31 -7.40 19.31
CA VAL A 21 12.91 -7.16 18.92
C VAL A 21 12.37 -5.82 19.43
N VAL A 22 12.82 -5.37 20.60
CA VAL A 22 12.52 -4.03 21.14
C VAL A 22 13.18 -2.94 20.28
N VAL A 23 14.45 -3.11 19.91
CA VAL A 23 15.18 -2.18 19.03
C VAL A 23 14.53 -2.13 17.64
N ALA A 24 14.15 -3.29 17.09
CA ALA A 24 13.41 -3.37 15.83
C ALA A 24 12.08 -2.62 15.88
N LEU A 25 11.35 -2.69 17.01
CA LEU A 25 10.12 -1.91 17.20
C LEU A 25 10.43 -0.43 17.29
N ALA A 26 11.45 -0.02 18.04
CA ALA A 26 11.85 1.38 18.09
C ALA A 26 12.18 1.93 16.68
N PHE A 27 12.86 1.14 15.84
CA PHE A 27 13.16 1.54 14.45
C PHE A 27 11.91 1.66 13.59
N SER A 28 10.93 0.77 13.76
CA SER A 28 9.66 0.87 13.02
C SER A 28 8.82 2.06 13.47
N LEU A 29 8.84 2.42 14.75
CA LEU A 29 8.18 3.63 15.26
C LEU A 29 8.79 4.91 14.70
N LEU A 30 10.11 4.92 14.44
CA LEU A 30 10.81 6.05 13.83
C LEU A 30 10.54 6.18 12.31
N ALA A 31 9.95 5.18 11.66
CA ALA A 31 9.65 5.21 10.22
C ALA A 31 8.70 6.36 9.83
N ASN A 32 7.84 6.80 10.75
CA ASN A 32 6.93 7.93 10.54
C ASN A 32 7.60 9.31 10.67
N GLN A 33 8.81 9.36 11.24
CA GLN A 33 9.52 10.62 11.50
C GLN A 33 10.77 10.76 10.62
N ILE A 34 11.40 9.65 10.24
CA ILE A 34 12.63 9.64 9.45
C ILE A 34 12.28 9.31 8.00
N PRO A 35 12.42 10.29 7.08
CA PRO A 35 12.09 10.05 5.68
C PRO A 35 13.07 9.05 5.02
N PRO A 36 12.61 8.29 4.00
CA PRO A 36 13.45 7.38 3.22
C PRO A 36 14.72 8.00 2.61
N SER A 37 14.71 9.29 2.29
CA SER A 37 15.83 10.06 1.77
C SER A 37 16.98 10.18 2.77
N VAL A 38 16.66 10.22 4.07
CA VAL A 38 17.63 10.20 5.17
C VAL A 38 18.09 8.78 5.46
N SER A 39 17.15 7.85 5.68
CA SER A 39 17.48 6.43 5.90
C SER A 39 16.31 5.51 5.60
N THR A 40 16.47 4.66 4.59
CA THR A 40 15.47 3.63 4.22
C THR A 40 15.41 2.47 5.21
N LEU A 41 16.38 2.37 6.12
CA LEU A 41 16.39 1.32 7.15
C LEU A 41 15.13 1.41 8.03
N PHE A 42 14.76 2.61 8.48
CA PHE A 42 13.56 2.80 9.30
C PHE A 42 12.29 2.44 8.54
N ALA A 43 12.18 2.82 7.26
CA ALA A 43 11.04 2.45 6.41
C ALA A 43 10.89 0.92 6.22
N VAL A 44 12.00 0.18 6.11
CA VAL A 44 11.97 -1.30 6.07
C VAL A 44 11.45 -1.89 7.38
N PHE A 45 11.86 -1.35 8.53
CA PHE A 45 11.30 -1.77 9.82
C PHE A 45 9.82 -1.37 9.95
N GLY A 46 9.44 -0.19 9.44
CA GLY A 46 8.05 0.27 9.37
C GLY A 46 7.14 -0.68 8.59
N LEU A 47 7.63 -1.24 7.48
CA LEU A 47 6.91 -2.25 6.71
C LEU A 47 6.58 -3.50 7.55
N LEU A 48 7.48 -3.88 8.46
CA LEU A 48 7.33 -5.06 9.33
C LEU A 48 6.68 -4.72 10.69
N TYR A 49 6.21 -3.48 10.89
CA TYR A 49 5.68 -3.00 12.17
C TYR A 49 4.64 -3.95 12.80
N PRO A 50 3.60 -4.43 12.09
CA PRO A 50 2.58 -5.29 12.71
C PRO A 50 3.17 -6.61 13.25
N VAL A 51 4.08 -7.22 12.48
CA VAL A 51 4.73 -8.49 12.88
C VAL A 51 5.65 -8.25 14.09
N ILE A 52 6.48 -7.20 14.04
CA ILE A 52 7.40 -6.85 15.14
C ILE A 52 6.62 -6.53 16.42
N LEU A 53 5.49 -5.82 16.31
CA LEU A 53 4.62 -5.52 17.45
C LEU A 53 4.06 -6.81 18.08
N ILE A 54 3.55 -7.74 17.27
CA ILE A 54 3.05 -9.03 17.76
C ILE A 54 4.15 -9.78 18.52
N VAL A 55 5.37 -9.84 17.99
CA VAL A 55 6.48 -10.52 18.67
C VAL A 55 6.84 -9.82 20.00
N ASN A 56 6.78 -8.48 20.07
CA ASN A 56 6.94 -7.76 21.34
C ASN A 56 5.84 -8.11 22.35
N VAL A 57 4.58 -8.20 21.91
CA VAL A 57 3.46 -8.63 22.76
C VAL A 57 3.66 -10.05 23.27
N LEU A 58 4.14 -10.97 22.43
CA LEU A 58 4.50 -12.32 22.84
C LEU A 58 5.62 -12.33 23.88
N PHE A 59 6.63 -11.47 23.76
CA PHE A 59 7.65 -11.31 24.79
C PHE A 59 7.10 -10.77 26.11
N ILE A 60 6.14 -9.84 26.07
CA ILE A 60 5.45 -9.35 27.28
C ILE A 60 4.77 -10.51 27.99
N ILE A 61 3.94 -11.28 27.26
CA ILE A 61 3.22 -12.44 27.79
C ILE A 61 4.19 -13.48 28.34
N PHE A 62 5.22 -13.83 27.55
CA PHE A 62 6.26 -14.79 27.94
C PHE A 62 6.89 -14.40 29.29
N TRP A 63 7.39 -13.17 29.44
CA TRP A 63 8.07 -12.76 30.67
C TRP A 63 7.12 -12.65 31.87
N ILE A 64 5.84 -12.30 31.67
CA ILE A 64 4.82 -12.32 32.72
C ILE A 64 4.59 -13.74 33.23
N LEU A 65 4.45 -14.73 32.33
CA LEU A 65 4.26 -16.14 32.70
C LEU A 65 5.44 -16.66 33.54
N PHE A 66 6.66 -16.23 33.21
CA PHE A 66 7.87 -16.54 33.97
C PHE A 66 8.12 -15.61 35.18
N ARG A 67 7.15 -14.77 35.57
CA ARG A 67 7.21 -13.84 36.71
C ARG A 67 8.44 -12.91 36.67
N SER A 68 8.93 -12.59 35.47
CA SER A 68 10.17 -11.82 35.25
C SER A 68 9.85 -10.38 34.90
N LYS A 69 10.46 -9.42 35.60
CA LYS A 69 10.30 -7.97 35.31
C LYS A 69 10.82 -7.53 33.92
N LEU A 70 11.44 -8.43 33.16
CA LEU A 70 11.91 -8.14 31.80
C LEU A 70 10.77 -7.83 30.81
N PHE A 71 9.52 -8.18 31.14
CA PHE A 71 8.36 -7.77 30.33
C PHE A 71 8.26 -6.25 30.18
N VAL A 72 8.77 -5.49 31.16
CA VAL A 72 8.70 -4.02 31.20
C VAL A 72 9.40 -3.39 30.00
N ILE A 73 10.50 -3.98 29.51
CA ILE A 73 11.27 -3.42 28.39
C ILE A 73 10.40 -3.40 27.12
N SER A 74 9.77 -4.53 26.80
CA SER A 74 8.85 -4.66 25.66
C SER A 74 7.58 -3.84 25.87
N LEU A 75 7.05 -3.80 27.10
CA LEU A 75 5.87 -3.01 27.42
C LEU A 75 6.10 -1.51 27.19
N LEU A 76 7.24 -0.97 27.64
CA LEU A 76 7.53 0.46 27.50
C LEU A 76 7.60 0.88 26.03
N VAL A 77 8.28 0.13 25.17
CA VAL A 77 8.36 0.47 23.73
C VAL A 77 7.00 0.37 23.05
N VAL A 78 6.14 -0.59 23.44
CA VAL A 78 4.76 -0.69 22.93
C VAL A 78 3.93 0.52 23.37
N LEU A 79 4.06 0.95 24.63
CA LEU A 79 3.36 2.13 25.14
C LEU A 79 3.83 3.42 24.45
N PHE A 80 5.14 3.57 24.19
CA PHE A 80 5.64 4.69 23.38
C PHE A 80 5.10 4.67 21.95
N GLY A 81 4.87 3.48 21.40
CA GLY A 81 4.30 3.27 20.08
C GLY A 81 2.78 3.35 19.99
N LEU A 82 2.05 3.66 21.07
CA LEU A 82 0.60 3.53 21.12
C LEU A 82 -0.10 4.42 20.08
N SER A 83 0.41 5.63 19.81
CA SER A 83 -0.10 6.49 18.75
C SER A 83 0.00 5.85 17.36
N ASN A 84 1.12 5.17 17.07
CA ASN A 84 1.33 4.44 15.82
C ASN A 84 0.36 3.25 15.72
N LEU A 85 0.11 2.55 16.83
CA LEU A 85 -0.87 1.46 16.88
C LEU A 85 -2.28 1.97 16.52
N LEU A 86 -2.71 3.08 17.13
CA LEU A 86 -4.03 3.66 16.88
C LEU A 86 -4.19 4.21 15.46
N GLN A 87 -3.10 4.58 14.79
CA GLN A 87 -3.11 4.98 13.38
C GLN A 87 -3.15 3.78 12.42
N ASN A 88 -2.64 2.61 12.83
CA ASN A 88 -2.60 1.41 11.99
C ASN A 88 -3.78 0.46 12.24
N VAL A 89 -4.43 0.54 13.40
CA VAL A 89 -5.53 -0.33 13.80
C VAL A 89 -6.74 0.51 14.17
N GLN A 90 -7.79 0.41 13.35
CA GLN A 90 -9.09 0.98 13.66
C GLN A 90 -9.99 -0.10 14.28
N ILE A 91 -10.36 0.09 15.54
CA ILE A 91 -11.40 -0.72 16.19
C ILE A 91 -12.74 -0.08 15.88
N SER A 92 -13.42 -0.62 14.87
CA SER A 92 -14.79 -0.21 14.53
C SER A 92 -15.77 -1.08 15.30
N PHE A 93 -16.55 -0.48 16.18
CA PHE A 93 -17.76 -1.12 16.71
C PHE A 93 -18.88 -0.95 15.68
N PRO A 94 -19.78 -1.94 15.51
CA PRO A 94 -20.93 -1.77 14.63
C PRO A 94 -21.77 -0.61 15.14
N LYS A 95 -21.59 0.55 14.51
CA LYS A 95 -22.47 1.69 14.70
C LYS A 95 -23.59 1.55 13.69
N SER A 96 -24.83 1.62 14.17
CA SER A 96 -26.01 1.86 13.35
C SER A 96 -26.03 3.33 12.90
N ASP A 97 -24.92 3.82 12.35
CA ASP A 97 -24.87 5.17 11.82
C ASP A 97 -25.47 5.10 10.42
N GLN A 98 -26.65 5.70 10.26
CA GLN A 98 -27.22 5.95 8.93
C GLN A 98 -26.17 6.72 8.13
N VAL A 99 -25.84 6.22 6.93
CA VAL A 99 -24.97 6.94 6.01
C VAL A 99 -25.59 8.33 5.77
N PRO A 100 -24.87 9.43 6.06
CA PRO A 100 -25.45 10.76 5.89
C PRO A 100 -25.94 10.97 4.46
N ASP A 101 -27.03 11.71 4.29
CA ASP A 101 -27.62 11.99 2.96
C ASP A 101 -26.64 12.66 1.97
N HIS A 102 -25.59 13.31 2.50
CA HIS A 102 -24.54 14.00 1.75
C HIS A 102 -23.23 13.21 1.68
N ALA A 103 -23.23 11.93 2.04
CA ALA A 103 -22.05 11.09 1.97
C ALA A 103 -21.65 10.78 0.52
N ILE A 104 -20.35 10.87 0.24
CA ILE A 104 -19.80 10.54 -1.08
C ILE A 104 -19.36 9.08 -1.05
N HIS A 105 -20.06 8.22 -1.79
CA HIS A 105 -19.59 6.86 -2.04
C HIS A 105 -18.50 6.87 -3.13
N LEU A 106 -17.26 6.56 -2.74
CA LEU A 106 -16.10 6.49 -3.63
C LEU A 106 -15.45 5.10 -3.57
N ILE A 107 -15.12 4.54 -4.72
CA ILE A 107 -14.30 3.33 -4.83
C ILE A 107 -12.95 3.69 -5.45
N SER A 108 -11.86 3.22 -4.85
CA SER A 108 -10.53 3.19 -5.45
C SER A 108 -10.10 1.74 -5.63
N TYR A 109 -9.74 1.37 -6.86
CA TYR A 109 -9.43 -0.02 -7.17
C TYR A 109 -8.31 -0.16 -8.21
N ASN A 110 -7.21 -0.82 -7.83
CA ASN A 110 -6.21 -1.29 -8.77
C ASN A 110 -6.75 -2.57 -9.42
N VAL A 111 -7.07 -2.47 -10.71
CA VAL A 111 -7.72 -3.56 -11.47
C VAL A 111 -6.71 -4.49 -12.14
N GLU A 112 -5.41 -4.31 -11.91
CA GLU A 112 -4.33 -5.17 -12.44
C GLU A 112 -4.45 -5.42 -13.96
N ARG A 113 -4.74 -4.37 -14.75
CA ARG A 113 -5.02 -4.48 -16.19
C ARG A 113 -6.10 -5.51 -16.53
N PHE A 114 -7.02 -5.75 -15.61
CA PHE A 114 -8.03 -6.81 -15.62
C PHE A 114 -7.45 -8.21 -15.81
N GLY A 115 -6.23 -8.49 -15.35
CA GLY A 115 -5.61 -9.81 -15.51
C GLY A 115 -5.10 -10.13 -16.92
N LEU A 116 -4.93 -9.10 -17.77
CA LEU A 116 -4.37 -9.26 -19.11
C LEU A 116 -2.99 -9.90 -19.15
N SER A 117 -2.21 -9.78 -18.07
CA SER A 117 -0.91 -10.44 -17.91
C SER A 117 -0.99 -11.98 -17.96
N VAL A 118 -2.17 -12.55 -17.66
CA VAL A 118 -2.40 -14.00 -17.62
C VAL A 118 -2.87 -14.52 -18.97
N SER A 119 -4.00 -14.01 -19.49
CA SER A 119 -4.55 -14.39 -20.79
C SER A 119 -5.65 -13.42 -21.24
N GLU A 120 -6.02 -13.45 -22.53
CA GLU A 120 -7.16 -12.68 -23.06
C GLU A 120 -8.52 -13.15 -22.49
N GLU A 121 -8.65 -14.43 -22.14
CA GLU A 121 -9.85 -14.95 -21.47
C GLU A 121 -9.95 -14.42 -20.03
N ARG A 122 -8.83 -14.40 -19.30
CA ARG A 122 -8.75 -13.81 -17.96
C ARG A 122 -9.07 -12.32 -18.00
N PHE A 123 -8.60 -11.61 -19.04
CA PHE A 123 -8.94 -10.22 -19.28
C PHE A 123 -10.45 -9.98 -19.34
N ARG A 124 -11.16 -10.72 -20.20
CA ARG A 124 -12.62 -10.56 -20.38
C ARG A 124 -13.39 -10.84 -19.10
N SER A 125 -13.16 -12.02 -18.51
CA SER A 125 -13.83 -12.45 -17.28
C SER A 125 -13.57 -11.52 -16.09
N THR A 126 -12.32 -11.11 -15.86
CA THR A 126 -12.00 -10.18 -14.76
C THR A 126 -12.61 -8.81 -15.01
N ARG A 127 -12.56 -8.30 -16.26
CA ARG A 127 -13.19 -7.03 -16.61
C ARG A 127 -14.69 -7.06 -16.35
N GLU A 128 -15.39 -8.12 -16.77
CA GLU A 128 -16.82 -8.30 -16.51
C GLU A 128 -17.13 -8.32 -15.01
N ASN A 129 -16.39 -9.10 -14.22
CA ASN A 129 -16.57 -9.19 -12.77
C ASN A 129 -16.34 -7.85 -12.07
N VAL A 130 -15.27 -7.12 -12.45
CA VAL A 130 -14.97 -5.80 -11.88
C VAL A 130 -16.07 -4.80 -12.24
N LEU A 131 -16.55 -4.78 -13.49
CA LEU A 131 -17.62 -3.88 -13.90
C LEU A 131 -18.95 -4.24 -13.22
N GLN A 132 -19.25 -5.53 -13.03
CA GLN A 132 -20.43 -5.96 -12.28
C GLN A 132 -20.36 -5.50 -10.83
N PHE A 133 -19.24 -5.72 -10.15
CA PHE A 133 -19.00 -5.21 -8.80
C PHE A 133 -19.22 -3.68 -8.72
N LEU A 134 -18.65 -2.91 -9.64
CA LEU A 134 -18.82 -1.45 -9.66
C LEU A 134 -20.27 -1.02 -9.91
N LYS A 135 -21.05 -1.78 -10.69
CA LYS A 135 -22.48 -1.53 -10.89
C LYS A 135 -23.29 -1.85 -9.64
N ASP A 136 -22.98 -2.95 -8.98
CA ASP A 136 -23.67 -3.42 -7.77
C ASP A 136 -23.44 -2.45 -6.60
N GLU A 137 -22.20 -1.99 -6.41
CA GLU A 137 -21.86 -0.97 -5.40
C GLU A 137 -22.36 0.45 -5.76
N ASN A 138 -22.53 0.71 -7.06
CA ASN A 138 -23.11 1.94 -7.61
C ASN A 138 -22.49 3.27 -7.08
N PRO A 139 -21.16 3.40 -6.90
CA PRO A 139 -20.55 4.58 -6.29
C PRO A 139 -20.74 5.85 -7.14
N GLY A 140 -20.59 7.01 -6.49
CA GLY A 140 -20.62 8.32 -7.17
C GLY A 140 -19.30 8.65 -7.89
N ILE A 141 -18.19 8.11 -7.41
CA ILE A 141 -16.83 8.32 -7.93
C ILE A 141 -16.07 6.99 -7.95
N ILE A 142 -15.42 6.68 -9.07
CA ILE A 142 -14.65 5.45 -9.26
C ILE A 142 -13.24 5.84 -9.73
N CYS A 143 -12.24 5.51 -8.93
CA CYS A 143 -10.83 5.69 -9.23
C CYS A 143 -10.21 4.33 -9.58
N LEU A 144 -9.84 4.10 -10.85
CA LEU A 144 -9.15 2.87 -11.23
C LEU A 144 -7.66 3.12 -11.46
N GLN A 145 -6.83 2.27 -10.88
CA GLN A 145 -5.40 2.17 -11.18
C GLN A 145 -5.13 0.97 -12.07
N GLU A 146 -4.12 1.08 -12.94
CA GLU A 146 -3.76 0.01 -13.88
C GLU A 146 -4.92 -0.38 -14.78
N TYR A 147 -5.78 0.59 -15.11
CA TYR A 147 -6.81 0.42 -16.11
C TYR A 147 -6.18 -0.01 -17.42
N HIS A 148 -6.75 -1.02 -18.07
CA HIS A 148 -6.42 -1.39 -19.43
C HIS A 148 -7.67 -1.44 -20.32
N GLY A 149 -7.61 -0.77 -21.46
CA GLY A 149 -8.68 -0.74 -22.46
C GLY A 149 -8.14 -1.09 -23.85
N LYS A 150 -8.91 -1.89 -24.59
CA LYS A 150 -8.64 -2.31 -25.98
C LYS A 150 -9.92 -2.12 -26.78
N GLY A 151 -9.86 -1.28 -27.82
CA GLY A 151 -11.02 -0.95 -28.66
C GLY A 151 -10.60 -0.75 -30.11
N LYS A 152 -11.58 -0.55 -30.99
CA LYS A 152 -11.37 -0.18 -32.40
C LYS A 152 -10.80 1.23 -32.50
N THR A 153 -11.21 2.12 -31.60
CA THR A 153 -10.61 3.45 -31.44
C THR A 153 -10.01 3.62 -30.05
N LEU A 154 -9.06 4.55 -29.92
CA LEU A 154 -8.27 4.73 -28.70
C LEU A 154 -9.14 4.93 -27.45
N TYR A 155 -10.21 5.73 -27.53
CA TYR A 155 -11.03 6.12 -26.38
C TYR A 155 -12.40 5.42 -26.30
N GLU A 156 -12.76 4.58 -27.28
CA GLU A 156 -14.03 3.81 -27.27
C GLU A 156 -14.22 3.00 -25.97
N PRO A 157 -13.23 2.24 -25.46
CA PRO A 157 -13.40 1.45 -24.24
C PRO A 157 -13.73 2.29 -23.00
N LEU A 158 -13.25 3.54 -22.95
CA LEU A 158 -13.57 4.47 -21.87
C LEU A 158 -15.00 4.98 -21.97
N GLN A 159 -15.49 5.26 -23.18
CA GLN A 159 -16.87 5.70 -23.40
C GLN A 159 -17.88 4.58 -23.09
N GLU A 160 -17.57 3.34 -23.45
CA GLU A 160 -18.38 2.17 -23.12
C GLU A 160 -18.51 1.99 -21.61
N ILE A 161 -17.38 1.99 -20.89
CA ILE A 161 -17.37 1.84 -19.43
C ILE A 161 -18.06 3.02 -18.75
N LYS A 162 -17.83 4.25 -19.23
CA LYS A 162 -18.53 5.45 -18.74
C LYS A 162 -20.05 5.25 -18.81
N LYS A 163 -20.56 4.79 -19.96
CA LYS A 163 -21.99 4.53 -20.17
C LYS A 163 -22.50 3.39 -19.27
N GLU A 164 -21.76 2.29 -19.21
CA GLU A 164 -22.12 1.11 -18.40
C GLU A 164 -22.22 1.43 -16.91
N LEU A 165 -21.34 2.31 -16.40
CA LEU A 165 -21.32 2.74 -14.99
C LEU A 165 -22.27 3.92 -14.70
N GLY A 166 -23.03 4.41 -15.69
CA GLY A 166 -23.89 5.58 -15.54
C GLY A 166 -23.15 6.87 -15.21
N ALA A 167 -21.85 6.95 -15.53
CA ALA A 167 -21.03 8.11 -15.27
C ALA A 167 -21.29 9.21 -16.30
N ILE A 168 -21.25 10.48 -15.87
CA ILE A 168 -21.40 11.64 -16.77
C ILE A 168 -20.05 12.27 -17.11
N SER A 169 -19.03 12.03 -16.28
CA SER A 169 -17.65 12.53 -16.44
C SER A 169 -16.65 11.40 -16.36
N TYR A 170 -15.53 11.52 -17.09
CA TYR A 170 -14.33 10.75 -16.82
C TYR A 170 -13.07 11.58 -17.09
N TYR A 171 -11.97 11.22 -16.44
CA TYR A 171 -10.64 11.73 -16.76
C TYR A 171 -9.66 10.55 -16.82
N TYR A 172 -8.88 10.47 -17.89
CA TYR A 172 -7.91 9.40 -18.12
C TYR A 172 -6.53 10.01 -18.38
N GLU A 173 -5.51 9.44 -17.76
CA GLU A 173 -4.11 9.70 -18.10
C GLU A 173 -3.36 8.39 -18.28
N SER A 174 -2.57 8.34 -19.35
CA SER A 174 -1.77 7.17 -19.66
C SER A 174 -0.51 7.10 -18.80
N TYR A 175 -0.07 5.89 -18.45
CA TYR A 175 1.27 5.70 -17.86
C TYR A 175 2.38 5.88 -18.89
N PHE A 176 2.09 5.60 -20.16
CA PHE A 176 3.06 5.56 -21.25
C PHE A 176 2.50 6.32 -22.45
N ASN A 177 3.32 6.64 -23.45
CA ASN A 177 2.77 7.16 -24.70
C ASN A 177 1.83 6.11 -25.31
N PRO A 178 0.54 6.44 -25.56
CA PRO A 178 -0.40 5.49 -26.12
C PRO A 178 0.13 4.96 -27.45
N ARG A 179 0.25 3.64 -27.57
CA ARG A 179 0.61 2.96 -28.81
C ARG A 179 -0.51 1.99 -29.17
N TYR A 180 -0.89 1.93 -30.45
CA TYR A 180 -1.73 0.86 -31.02
C TYR A 180 -3.10 0.62 -30.36
N GLN A 181 -3.97 1.64 -30.28
CA GLN A 181 -5.38 1.48 -29.84
C GLN A 181 -5.57 0.88 -28.42
N GLN A 182 -4.51 0.91 -27.61
CA GLN A 182 -4.52 0.42 -26.24
C GLN A 182 -4.30 1.57 -25.27
N LEU A 183 -5.06 1.56 -24.19
CA LEU A 183 -4.94 2.48 -23.08
C LEU A 183 -4.47 1.71 -21.86
N THR A 184 -3.38 2.18 -21.23
CA THR A 184 -2.97 1.69 -19.91
C THR A 184 -2.68 2.88 -19.01
N GLY A 185 -3.34 3.01 -17.86
CA GLY A 185 -3.21 4.22 -17.07
C GLY A 185 -4.09 4.33 -15.84
N LEU A 186 -4.32 5.58 -15.45
CA LEU A 186 -5.24 5.98 -14.39
C LEU A 186 -6.53 6.48 -15.02
N VAL A 187 -7.66 6.16 -14.41
CA VAL A 187 -8.94 6.73 -14.80
C VAL A 187 -9.78 7.08 -13.57
N ILE A 188 -10.47 8.21 -13.63
CA ILE A 188 -11.55 8.54 -12.70
C ILE A 188 -12.85 8.59 -13.52
N PHE A 189 -13.86 7.81 -13.13
CA PHE A 189 -15.24 7.95 -13.61
C PHE A 189 -16.09 8.59 -12.52
N SER A 190 -17.08 9.40 -12.88
CA SER A 190 -17.97 10.00 -11.89
C SER A 190 -19.36 10.34 -12.43
N LYS A 191 -20.35 10.25 -11.54
CA LYS A 191 -21.72 10.76 -11.73
C LYS A 191 -21.84 12.26 -11.47
N TYR A 192 -20.78 12.89 -10.96
CA TYR A 192 -20.72 14.33 -10.74
C TYR A 192 -20.07 15.04 -11.93
N ARG A 193 -20.38 16.33 -12.08
CA ARG A 193 -19.83 17.17 -13.15
C ARG A 193 -18.39 17.53 -12.81
N ALA A 194 -17.45 17.14 -13.67
CA ALA A 194 -16.06 17.59 -13.58
C ALA A 194 -15.92 19.06 -14.02
N VAL A 195 -15.14 19.85 -13.30
CA VAL A 195 -14.85 21.27 -13.59
C VAL A 195 -13.37 21.60 -13.65
N GLY A 196 -12.50 20.71 -13.19
CA GLY A 196 -11.05 20.86 -13.23
C GLY A 196 -10.37 19.49 -13.28
N MET A 197 -9.21 19.42 -13.91
CA MET A 197 -8.42 18.19 -14.03
C MET A 197 -6.94 18.52 -13.89
N GLY A 198 -6.18 17.62 -13.28
CA GLY A 198 -4.74 17.79 -13.10
C GLY A 198 -4.03 16.45 -13.04
N LYS A 199 -2.75 16.43 -13.44
CA LYS A 199 -1.91 15.23 -13.41
C LYS A 199 -0.72 15.42 -12.49
N LEU A 200 -0.32 14.33 -11.84
CA LEU A 200 0.84 14.25 -10.96
C LEU A 200 1.90 13.39 -11.64
N LYS A 201 2.96 14.05 -12.09
CA LYS A 201 4.04 13.47 -12.90
C LYS A 201 5.31 14.30 -12.75
N PHE A 202 6.46 13.63 -12.70
CA PHE A 202 7.76 14.29 -12.88
C PHE A 202 8.14 14.32 -14.36
N ASP A 203 8.96 15.28 -14.75
CA ASP A 203 9.48 15.33 -16.11
C ASP A 203 10.25 14.04 -16.44
N GLY A 204 9.95 13.45 -17.60
CA GLY A 204 10.51 12.16 -18.00
C GLY A 204 9.95 10.92 -17.27
N SER A 205 9.04 11.06 -16.29
CA SER A 205 8.44 9.91 -15.59
C SER A 205 7.08 9.49 -16.15
N ARG A 206 6.58 8.32 -15.72
CA ARG A 206 5.15 8.00 -15.86
C ARG A 206 4.31 8.90 -14.94
N THR A 207 3.05 9.13 -15.29
CA THR A 207 2.07 9.74 -14.38
C THR A 207 1.86 8.81 -13.18
N PHE A 208 1.93 9.35 -11.97
CA PHE A 208 1.72 8.59 -10.72
C PHE A 208 0.46 8.99 -9.98
N GLY A 209 -0.27 9.99 -10.47
CA GLY A 209 -1.59 10.32 -9.98
C GLY A 209 -2.33 11.26 -10.92
N ILE A 210 -3.65 11.30 -10.78
CA ILE A 210 -4.52 12.28 -11.43
C ILE A 210 -5.49 12.87 -10.41
N SER A 211 -5.97 14.07 -10.70
CA SER A 211 -6.95 14.78 -9.89
C SER A 211 -8.10 15.26 -10.76
N THR A 212 -9.30 15.24 -10.21
CA THR A 212 -10.49 15.83 -10.82
C THR A 212 -11.28 16.60 -9.78
N ASP A 213 -11.66 17.82 -10.13
CA ASP A 213 -12.54 18.68 -9.35
C ASP A 213 -13.98 18.41 -9.77
N PHE A 214 -14.82 18.02 -8.82
CA PHE A 214 -16.23 17.73 -9.04
C PHE A 214 -17.12 18.73 -8.32
N ILE A 215 -18.21 19.14 -8.97
CA ILE A 215 -19.29 19.86 -8.29
C ILE A 215 -20.18 18.85 -7.57
N ILE A 216 -20.16 18.87 -6.23
CA ILE A 216 -20.90 17.96 -5.36
C ILE A 216 -21.60 18.80 -4.29
N HIS A 217 -22.93 18.66 -4.18
CA HIS A 217 -23.75 19.40 -3.21
C HIS A 217 -23.55 20.92 -3.19
N GLY A 218 -23.24 21.53 -4.35
CA GLY A 218 -23.05 22.97 -4.49
C GLY A 218 -21.64 23.49 -4.21
N ASP A 219 -20.70 22.62 -3.86
CA ASP A 219 -19.29 22.97 -3.65
C ASP A 219 -18.36 22.12 -4.54
N THR A 220 -17.08 22.46 -4.56
CA THR A 220 -16.04 21.77 -5.34
C THR A 220 -15.26 20.80 -4.47
N VAL A 221 -15.33 19.50 -4.81
CA VAL A 221 -14.54 18.45 -4.17
C VAL A 221 -13.47 17.96 -5.13
N ARG A 222 -12.20 18.13 -4.76
CA ARG A 222 -11.05 17.57 -5.50
C ARG A 222 -10.80 16.14 -5.08
N VAL A 223 -10.80 15.22 -6.04
CA VAL A 223 -10.47 13.80 -5.81
C VAL A 223 -9.13 13.47 -6.48
N TYR A 224 -8.24 12.85 -5.72
CA TYR A 224 -6.95 12.35 -6.19
C TYR A 224 -6.98 10.82 -6.36
N ASN A 225 -6.70 10.34 -7.57
CA ASN A 225 -6.43 8.94 -7.87
C ASN A 225 -4.91 8.74 -7.98
N ILE A 226 -4.30 8.11 -6.97
CA ILE A 226 -2.85 7.98 -6.82
C ILE A 226 -2.40 6.53 -7.05
N HIS A 227 -1.38 6.33 -7.88
CA HIS A 227 -0.66 5.08 -8.05
C HIS A 227 0.86 5.30 -7.99
N LEU A 228 1.38 5.24 -6.76
CA LEU A 228 2.80 5.42 -6.48
C LEU A 228 3.67 4.35 -7.14
N SER A 229 5.00 4.58 -7.16
CA SER A 229 5.93 3.64 -7.79
C SER A 229 5.89 2.24 -7.16
N SER A 230 5.97 1.21 -8.00
CA SER A 230 6.08 -0.19 -7.54
C SER A 230 7.46 -0.47 -6.95
N ILE A 231 7.54 -1.40 -6.01
CA ILE A 231 8.81 -1.93 -5.49
C ILE A 231 9.52 -2.82 -6.53
N GLN A 232 8.80 -3.26 -7.58
CA GLN A 232 9.35 -4.10 -8.65
C GLN A 232 9.93 -5.44 -8.14
N LEU A 233 9.31 -5.99 -7.10
CA LEU A 233 9.55 -7.38 -6.71
C LEU A 233 9.07 -8.31 -7.82
N LYS A 234 9.93 -9.23 -8.22
CA LYS A 234 9.67 -10.28 -9.20
C LYS A 234 9.19 -11.54 -8.47
N PRO A 235 8.53 -12.48 -9.16
CA PRO A 235 8.15 -13.77 -8.57
C PRO A 235 9.32 -14.48 -7.88
N ALA A 236 10.53 -14.42 -8.45
CA ALA A 236 11.73 -14.99 -7.85
C ALA A 236 12.16 -14.29 -6.54
N ASP A 237 11.90 -12.98 -6.39
CA ASP A 237 12.17 -12.29 -5.13
C ASP A 237 11.19 -12.73 -4.04
N ILE A 238 9.92 -12.93 -4.41
CA ILE A 238 8.88 -13.43 -3.49
C ILE A 238 9.16 -14.88 -3.09
N ASP A 239 9.48 -15.73 -4.07
CA ASP A 239 9.85 -17.13 -3.82
C ASP A 239 11.07 -17.23 -2.89
N PHE A 240 12.09 -16.39 -3.09
CA PHE A 240 13.25 -16.34 -2.19
C PHE A 240 12.87 -16.01 -0.73
N VAL A 241 11.89 -15.12 -0.50
CA VAL A 241 11.45 -14.77 0.85
C VAL A 241 10.68 -15.93 1.51
N VAL A 242 9.90 -16.69 0.74
CA VAL A 242 9.08 -17.80 1.23
C VAL A 242 9.90 -19.08 1.39
N ASN A 243 10.78 -19.36 0.43
CA ASN A 243 11.58 -20.57 0.31
C ASN A 243 13.07 -20.20 0.19
N PRO A 244 13.69 -19.66 1.26
CA PRO A 244 15.11 -19.33 1.21
C PRO A 244 15.95 -20.60 1.05
N GLY A 245 16.91 -20.56 0.13
CA GLY A 245 17.94 -21.59 0.01
C GLY A 245 18.82 -21.69 1.25
N GLN A 246 19.72 -22.68 1.29
CA GLN A 246 20.67 -22.85 2.41
C GLN A 246 22.03 -22.18 2.19
N ASP A 247 22.33 -21.78 0.95
CA ASP A 247 23.60 -21.12 0.62
C ASP A 247 23.63 -19.69 1.17
N LYS A 248 24.58 -19.41 2.07
CA LYS A 248 24.64 -18.14 2.79
C LYS A 248 24.97 -16.96 1.87
N GLU A 249 25.82 -17.16 0.86
CA GLU A 249 26.24 -16.08 -0.03
C GLU A 249 25.13 -15.73 -1.02
N GLU A 250 24.42 -16.74 -1.53
CA GLU A 250 23.23 -16.56 -2.34
C GLU A 250 22.14 -15.82 -1.56
N MET A 251 21.86 -16.26 -0.32
CA MET A 251 20.90 -15.59 0.56
C MET A 251 21.24 -14.12 0.77
N ARG A 252 22.51 -13.82 1.08
CA ARG A 252 22.97 -12.45 1.29
C ARG A 252 22.80 -11.61 0.03
N SER A 253 23.19 -12.14 -1.12
CA SER A 253 23.08 -11.47 -2.42
C SER A 253 21.62 -11.14 -2.75
N HIS A 254 20.70 -12.09 -2.57
CA HIS A 254 19.28 -11.89 -2.83
C HIS A 254 18.64 -10.89 -1.84
N ALA A 255 18.96 -10.99 -0.55
CA ALA A 255 18.50 -10.04 0.45
C ALA A 255 18.95 -8.60 0.14
N LEU A 256 20.20 -8.41 -0.29
CA LEU A 256 20.72 -7.09 -0.70
C LEU A 256 20.01 -6.55 -1.94
N LYS A 257 19.69 -7.40 -2.93
CA LYS A 257 18.91 -6.99 -4.11
C LYS A 257 17.50 -6.54 -3.73
N ILE A 258 16.81 -7.29 -2.88
CA ILE A 258 15.48 -6.93 -2.37
C ILE A 258 15.55 -5.61 -1.59
N TYR A 259 16.54 -5.46 -0.72
CA TYR A 259 16.76 -4.22 0.02
C TYR A 259 17.02 -3.02 -0.91
N SER A 260 17.82 -3.18 -1.98
CA SER A 260 18.03 -2.11 -2.98
C SER A 260 16.71 -1.67 -3.61
N LYS A 261 15.88 -2.64 -4.04
CA LYS A 261 14.56 -2.36 -4.63
C LYS A 261 13.63 -1.63 -3.68
N LEU A 262 13.57 -2.08 -2.42
CA LEU A 262 12.79 -1.40 -1.37
C LEU A 262 13.31 0.03 -1.15
N SER A 263 14.62 0.19 -1.05
CA SER A 263 15.28 1.48 -0.81
C SER A 263 15.00 2.48 -1.93
N GLU A 264 15.17 2.05 -3.19
CA GLU A 264 14.87 2.87 -4.37
C GLU A 264 13.39 3.26 -4.44
N ALA A 265 12.50 2.29 -4.21
CA ALA A 265 11.06 2.55 -4.25
C ALA A 265 10.61 3.48 -3.13
N PHE A 266 11.11 3.32 -1.90
CA PHE A 266 10.76 4.19 -0.77
C PHE A 266 11.20 5.63 -0.99
N LYS A 267 12.42 5.86 -1.50
CA LYS A 267 12.90 7.20 -1.84
C LYS A 267 12.06 7.86 -2.93
N LEU A 268 11.70 7.11 -3.97
CA LEU A 268 10.85 7.64 -5.04
C LEU A 268 9.42 7.93 -4.55
N ARG A 269 8.88 7.07 -3.68
CA ARG A 269 7.55 7.28 -3.06
C ARG A 269 7.53 8.52 -2.18
N GLU A 270 8.59 8.77 -1.41
CA GLU A 270 8.72 10.02 -0.66
C GLU A 270 8.66 11.23 -1.59
N GLN A 271 9.44 11.25 -2.67
CA GLN A 271 9.41 12.34 -3.65
C GLN A 271 8.01 12.53 -4.23
N GLN A 272 7.32 11.44 -4.60
CA GLN A 272 5.95 11.49 -5.12
C GLN A 272 4.95 12.04 -4.11
N MET A 273 5.10 11.69 -2.83
CA MET A 273 4.25 12.20 -1.75
C MET A 273 4.52 13.67 -1.47
N LEU A 274 5.77 14.11 -1.44
CA LEU A 274 6.12 15.52 -1.30
C LEU A 274 5.55 16.35 -2.44
N PHE A 275 5.68 15.87 -3.68
CA PHE A 275 5.06 16.52 -4.85
C PHE A 275 3.54 16.62 -4.74
N LEU A 276 2.87 15.60 -4.21
CA LEU A 276 1.43 15.63 -3.97
C LEU A 276 1.05 16.66 -2.90
N VAL A 277 1.79 16.70 -1.79
CA VAL A 277 1.54 17.66 -0.69
C VAL A 277 1.65 19.10 -1.18
N ASP A 278 2.61 19.42 -2.07
CA ASP A 278 2.75 20.75 -2.67
C ASP A 278 1.59 21.15 -3.61
N LYS A 279 0.69 20.21 -3.95
CA LYS A 279 -0.45 20.42 -4.86
C LYS A 279 -1.81 20.45 -4.14
N ILE A 280 -1.85 20.08 -2.86
CA ILE A 280 -3.04 20.14 -2.00
C ILE A 280 -3.12 21.53 -1.38
#